data_AF-A0A939AX67-F1
#
_entry.id   AF-A0A939AX67-F1
#
_cell.length_a   1.000
_cell.length_b   1.000
_cell.length_c   1.000
_cell.angle_alpha   90.00
_cell.angle_beta   90.00
_cell.angle_gamma   90.00
#
_symmetry.space_group_name_H-M   'P 1'
#
loop_
_entity.id
_entity.type
_entity.pdbx_description
1 polymer ?
#
loop_
_entity_poly.entity_id
_entity_poly.type
_entity_poly.pdbx_seq_one_letter_code
_entity_poly.pdbx_strand_id
1 'polypeptide(L)'
;MSVSSASPSEFRRAGLALVGCLLIALVGLAWQPAGPADRRAEAAALADTATPTVVPGAGAIAGHAWQDLNGDGLQGPDDPPLAGVVLTLYESATGQALFSTTTGSDGSYRFATLSPGYYRLAATAPAGYQLTTPGSYDVFVSVGAVLMLDFGAQFVPTHTPTNTPVPQLDTENAPFVICGGVISADTRQSVNRVRQYSCRPAWDESGPELVYRLEFGRSQWFTAALLSASADLDLFLVRNGYGDSCVAAGDTYLTHQVEPGVYFLVVDGYQGASGPFTLRLECPLGIQATATPTRTPSPTFTPSPTFTRGPTFTPTPTSQPRRSYLPVIVRDYPSAPPQTATLFFQQGREGYGGAADTTLNAWEPEASFGGADLLRLRYDRSPDDVSAMAPVLRFDLALLPSEANVVTASLQLYLVEKSNQNDLRGQIHGLLRSWDEATATWQLASAAAAWTRPGAHGAGTDHMTWAADIQLIGDVNRWYTFDVTDLAQIWVKNPARNHGLVVLAKAGTGQARVEADFASREYGDPALRPQLTITYWVPAARTAKLTVSS
;
A
#
# COMPACT_ATOMS: atom_id res chain seq x y z
N MET A 1 -56.21 -46.13 2.77
CA MET A 1 -57.33 -45.67 1.92
C MET A 1 -56.71 -44.79 0.84
N SER A 2 -56.64 -45.09 -0.47
CA SER A 2 -57.66 -45.51 -1.47
C SER A 2 -58.77 -44.45 -1.64
N VAL A 3 -59.01 -43.81 -2.79
CA VAL A 3 -58.32 -43.71 -4.12
C VAL A 3 -58.36 -42.20 -4.54
N SER A 4 -58.21 -41.61 -5.75
CA SER A 4 -58.06 -41.91 -7.20
C SER A 4 -57.70 -40.57 -7.91
N SER A 5 -57.71 -40.35 -9.25
CA SER A 5 -57.06 -40.95 -10.44
C SER A 5 -57.52 -40.17 -11.71
N ALA A 6 -56.66 -40.05 -12.73
CA ALA A 6 -56.95 -39.71 -14.16
C ALA A 6 -57.04 -38.22 -14.62
N SER A 7 -56.83 -38.06 -15.94
CA SER A 7 -56.67 -36.85 -16.80
C SER A 7 -57.73 -36.93 -17.97
N PRO A 8 -57.65 -36.34 -19.21
CA PRO A 8 -56.62 -35.51 -19.89
C PRO A 8 -57.09 -34.35 -20.86
N SER A 9 -56.10 -33.63 -21.42
CA SER A 9 -55.94 -33.13 -22.82
C SER A 9 -57.05 -32.46 -23.68
N GLU A 10 -56.68 -31.29 -24.25
CA GLU A 10 -56.67 -30.92 -25.70
C GLU A 10 -57.87 -30.30 -26.51
N PHE A 11 -57.46 -29.41 -27.44
CA PHE A 11 -57.97 -29.03 -28.79
C PHE A 11 -59.44 -28.61 -29.11
N ARG A 12 -59.60 -27.32 -29.53
CA ARG A 12 -60.19 -26.77 -30.81
C ARG A 12 -60.57 -25.28 -30.59
N ARG A 13 -60.48 -24.28 -31.50
CA ARG A 13 -60.29 -24.08 -32.97
C ARG A 13 -61.59 -23.89 -33.81
N ALA A 14 -61.62 -22.79 -34.59
CA ALA A 14 -62.65 -22.29 -35.54
C ALA A 14 -63.95 -21.67 -34.95
N GLY A 15 -64.63 -20.69 -35.57
CA GLY A 15 -64.24 -19.80 -36.70
C GLY A 15 -65.38 -19.46 -37.71
N LEU A 16 -65.46 -18.19 -38.16
CA LEU A 16 -66.20 -17.62 -39.32
C LEU A 16 -65.68 -16.15 -39.48
N ALA A 17 -65.32 -15.53 -40.62
CA ALA A 17 -65.74 -15.53 -42.04
C ALA A 17 -66.97 -14.61 -42.31
N LEU A 18 -67.02 -13.75 -43.35
CA LEU A 18 -66.12 -13.53 -44.51
C LEU A 18 -66.25 -12.09 -45.12
N VAL A 19 -65.53 -11.84 -46.24
CA VAL A 19 -65.42 -10.62 -47.10
C VAL A 19 -64.33 -9.65 -46.62
N GLY A 20 -63.51 -9.00 -47.48
CA GLY A 20 -63.50 -8.94 -48.96
C GLY A 20 -62.17 -8.49 -49.59
N CYS A 21 -62.22 -7.83 -50.76
CA CYS A 21 -61.09 -7.42 -51.62
C CYS A 21 -61.15 -5.89 -51.95
N LEU A 22 -60.21 -5.20 -52.62
CA LEU A 22 -59.11 -5.61 -53.51
C LEU A 22 -57.92 -4.58 -53.49
N LEU A 23 -56.81 -4.89 -54.18
CA LEU A 23 -55.53 -4.14 -54.23
C LEU A 23 -55.54 -2.84 -55.07
N ILE A 24 -54.48 -2.02 -54.90
CA ILE A 24 -54.02 -0.98 -55.83
C ILE A 24 -52.51 -1.15 -56.09
N ALA A 25 -52.03 -0.98 -57.33
CA ALA A 25 -50.60 -0.91 -57.64
C ALA A 25 -50.26 -0.15 -58.95
N LEU A 26 -49.49 0.95 -58.81
CA LEU A 26 -48.49 1.53 -59.74
C LEU A 26 -48.87 2.03 -61.16
N VAL A 27 -47.93 2.82 -61.71
CA VAL A 27 -47.90 3.53 -63.02
C VAL A 27 -48.90 4.71 -63.12
N GLY A 28 -48.56 5.94 -63.53
CA GLY A 28 -47.25 6.55 -63.85
C GLY A 28 -47.21 7.25 -65.21
N LEU A 29 -46.87 8.55 -65.27
CA LEU A 29 -46.36 9.34 -66.41
C LEU A 29 -46.29 10.85 -66.04
N ALA A 30 -45.62 11.67 -66.87
CA ALA A 30 -45.46 13.13 -66.69
C ALA A 30 -46.00 13.92 -67.91
N TRP A 31 -45.99 15.26 -67.88
CA TRP A 31 -45.76 16.23 -69.00
C TRP A 31 -45.84 17.70 -68.48
N GLN A 32 -45.33 18.67 -69.25
CA GLN A 32 -45.34 20.15 -69.02
C GLN A 32 -45.75 20.87 -70.35
N PRO A 33 -45.74 22.23 -70.55
CA PRO A 33 -45.50 23.41 -69.68
C PRO A 33 -46.66 24.47 -69.85
N ALA A 34 -46.60 25.83 -69.83
CA ALA A 34 -45.60 26.90 -69.55
C ALA A 34 -46.29 28.29 -69.28
N GLY A 35 -45.83 29.04 -68.26
CA GLY A 35 -45.86 30.53 -68.19
C GLY A 35 -47.20 31.29 -68.05
N PRO A 36 -47.20 32.64 -68.00
CA PRO A 36 -46.07 33.58 -67.84
C PRO A 36 -46.06 34.31 -66.46
N ALA A 37 -45.15 35.27 -66.28
CA ALA A 37 -44.84 35.91 -64.98
C ALA A 37 -45.50 37.28 -64.75
N ASP A 38 -45.53 37.73 -63.48
CA ASP A 38 -45.24 39.13 -63.14
C ASP A 38 -44.40 39.24 -61.84
N ARG A 39 -43.98 40.45 -61.46
CA ARG A 39 -42.74 40.72 -60.70
C ARG A 39 -42.98 41.22 -59.27
N ARG A 40 -41.93 41.06 -58.45
CA ARG A 40 -41.65 41.71 -57.13
C ARG A 40 -42.32 41.11 -55.89
N ALA A 41 -41.72 40.04 -55.36
CA ALA A 41 -41.47 39.90 -53.92
C ALA A 41 -40.12 39.20 -53.71
N GLU A 42 -39.46 39.49 -52.58
CA GLU A 42 -38.43 38.69 -51.90
C GLU A 42 -37.37 37.97 -52.78
N ALA A 43 -36.42 38.76 -53.31
CA ALA A 43 -35.19 38.23 -53.88
C ALA A 43 -34.09 38.14 -52.81
N ALA A 44 -33.85 36.94 -52.26
CA ALA A 44 -32.69 36.63 -51.43
C ALA A 44 -32.15 35.22 -51.77
N ALA A 45 -30.88 35.15 -52.18
CA ALA A 45 -30.07 33.95 -52.37
C ALA A 45 -30.74 32.76 -53.10
N LEU A 46 -30.72 32.78 -54.44
CA LEU A 46 -30.69 31.53 -55.22
C LEU A 46 -29.41 30.75 -54.87
N ALA A 47 -29.50 29.42 -54.91
CA ALA A 47 -28.41 28.55 -54.49
C ALA A 47 -27.14 28.72 -55.35
N ASP A 48 -26.02 29.05 -54.69
CA ASP A 48 -24.69 28.79 -55.23
C ASP A 48 -24.44 27.28 -55.13
N THR A 49 -24.65 26.57 -56.25
CA THR A 49 -24.28 25.15 -56.36
C THR A 49 -22.76 25.05 -56.47
N ALA A 50 -22.10 25.11 -55.32
CA ALA A 50 -20.66 25.04 -55.23
C ALA A 50 -20.12 23.81 -55.98
N THR A 51 -19.43 24.05 -57.09
CA THR A 51 -18.63 23.03 -57.79
C THR A 51 -17.77 22.31 -56.75
N PRO A 52 -17.78 20.96 -56.69
CA PRO A 52 -16.99 20.23 -55.70
C PRO A 52 -15.51 20.56 -55.90
N THR A 53 -14.99 21.41 -55.02
CA THR A 53 -13.63 21.91 -55.10
C THR A 53 -12.71 20.80 -54.62
N VAL A 54 -12.28 19.96 -55.57
CA VAL A 54 -11.20 18.99 -55.36
C VAL A 54 -9.94 19.79 -55.06
N VAL A 55 -9.66 20.02 -53.78
CA VAL A 55 -8.47 20.72 -53.30
C VAL A 55 -7.24 19.99 -53.86
N PRO A 56 -6.47 20.60 -54.79
CA PRO A 56 -5.45 19.85 -55.50
C PRO A 56 -4.30 19.46 -54.56
N GLY A 57 -4.17 18.15 -54.31
CA GLY A 57 -3.01 17.58 -53.64
C GLY A 57 -3.01 17.62 -52.12
N ALA A 58 -4.17 17.46 -51.48
CA ALA A 58 -4.19 17.10 -50.07
C ALA A 58 -3.75 15.62 -49.88
N GLY A 59 -2.91 15.36 -48.88
CA GLY A 59 -2.51 14.02 -48.44
C GLY A 59 -3.28 13.55 -47.20
N ALA A 60 -2.82 12.46 -46.59
CA ALA A 60 -3.40 11.88 -45.38
C ALA A 60 -2.34 11.14 -44.53
N ILE A 61 -2.67 10.95 -43.26
CA ILE A 61 -1.99 10.03 -42.34
C ILE A 61 -3.03 9.05 -41.80
N ALA A 62 -2.71 7.78 -41.70
CA ALA A 62 -3.56 6.73 -41.16
C ALA A 62 -2.69 5.69 -40.43
N GLY A 63 -3.33 4.72 -39.78
CA GLY A 63 -2.63 3.61 -39.17
C GLY A 63 -3.52 2.81 -38.24
N HIS A 64 -2.91 1.84 -37.57
CA HIS A 64 -3.51 0.99 -36.55
C HIS A 64 -2.76 1.08 -35.23
N ALA A 65 -3.46 0.84 -34.13
CA ALA A 65 -2.86 0.50 -32.86
C ALA A 65 -3.24 -0.91 -32.42
N TRP A 66 -2.33 -1.60 -31.74
CA TRP A 66 -2.52 -2.94 -31.19
C TRP A 66 -2.06 -3.01 -29.74
N GLN A 67 -2.57 -4.01 -29.05
CA GLN A 67 -2.09 -4.43 -27.75
C GLN A 67 -0.87 -5.29 -28.02
N ASP A 68 0.31 -4.74 -27.76
CA ASP A 68 1.58 -5.46 -27.88
C ASP A 68 1.70 -6.42 -26.70
N LEU A 69 1.38 -7.70 -26.91
CA LEU A 69 1.28 -8.67 -25.81
C LEU A 69 2.66 -9.12 -25.31
N ASN A 70 3.68 -9.13 -26.18
CA ASN A 70 5.02 -9.62 -25.83
C ASN A 70 6.00 -8.50 -25.43
N GLY A 71 5.71 -7.24 -25.79
CA GLY A 71 6.50 -6.05 -25.51
C GLY A 71 7.61 -5.74 -26.51
N ASP A 72 7.61 -6.33 -27.70
CA ASP A 72 8.71 -6.22 -28.68
C ASP A 72 8.62 -5.02 -29.64
N GLY A 73 7.49 -4.31 -29.66
CA GLY A 73 7.26 -3.12 -30.49
C GLY A 73 6.88 -3.41 -31.95
N LEU A 74 6.65 -4.67 -32.32
CA LEU A 74 6.10 -5.10 -33.60
C LEU A 74 4.65 -5.55 -33.45
N GLN A 75 3.94 -5.75 -34.56
CA GLN A 75 2.60 -6.35 -34.55
C GLN A 75 2.69 -7.84 -34.91
N GLY A 76 2.47 -8.70 -33.92
CA GLY A 76 2.34 -10.15 -34.07
C GLY A 76 0.96 -10.58 -34.59
N PRO A 77 0.80 -11.86 -34.96
CA PRO A 77 -0.48 -12.41 -35.43
C PRO A 77 -1.52 -12.56 -34.31
N ASP A 78 -1.08 -12.61 -33.05
CA ASP A 78 -1.91 -12.79 -31.86
C ASP A 78 -2.22 -11.47 -31.14
N ASP A 79 -1.66 -10.34 -31.58
CA ASP A 79 -1.84 -9.02 -30.96
C ASP A 79 -3.19 -8.37 -31.38
N PRO A 80 -4.15 -8.21 -30.46
CA PRO A 80 -5.46 -7.67 -30.79
C PRO A 80 -5.42 -6.14 -30.98
N PRO A 81 -6.36 -5.56 -31.74
CA PRO A 81 -6.45 -4.10 -31.90
C PRO A 81 -6.64 -3.37 -30.56
N LEU A 82 -6.08 -2.15 -30.48
CA LEU A 82 -6.18 -1.28 -29.32
C LEU A 82 -7.00 -0.02 -29.64
N ALA A 83 -8.24 0.00 -29.15
CA ALA A 83 -9.09 1.17 -29.14
C ALA A 83 -8.64 2.18 -28.07
N GLY A 84 -8.95 3.47 -28.26
CA GLY A 84 -8.74 4.48 -27.22
C GLY A 84 -7.35 5.12 -27.17
N VAL A 85 -6.43 4.80 -28.08
CA VAL A 85 -5.19 5.58 -28.25
C VAL A 85 -5.58 6.95 -28.80
N VAL A 86 -5.18 8.03 -28.12
CA VAL A 86 -5.42 9.40 -28.57
C VAL A 86 -4.27 9.84 -29.46
N LEU A 87 -4.58 10.21 -30.69
CA LEU A 87 -3.63 10.73 -31.66
C LEU A 87 -3.82 12.24 -31.79
N THR A 88 -2.75 13.02 -31.70
CA THR A 88 -2.77 14.47 -31.93
C THR A 88 -1.74 14.86 -32.98
N LEU A 89 -2.18 15.58 -34.00
CA LEU A 89 -1.37 16.03 -35.12
C LEU A 89 -1.02 17.51 -34.94
N TYR A 90 0.26 17.82 -35.00
CA TYR A 90 0.82 19.15 -34.82
C TYR A 90 1.50 19.63 -36.11
N GLU A 91 1.50 20.94 -36.36
CA GLU A 91 2.39 21.54 -37.35
C GLU A 91 3.83 21.54 -36.81
N SER A 92 4.76 20.86 -37.51
CA SER A 92 6.11 20.63 -36.98
C SER A 92 6.92 21.94 -36.83
N ALA A 93 6.62 22.97 -37.63
CA ALA A 93 7.32 24.26 -37.61
C ALA A 93 6.92 25.19 -36.44
N THR A 94 5.68 25.10 -35.93
CA THR A 94 5.16 25.99 -34.88
C THR A 94 4.87 25.26 -33.57
N GLY A 95 4.77 23.93 -33.59
CA GLY A 95 4.30 23.14 -32.46
C GLY A 95 2.80 23.30 -32.17
N GLN A 96 2.04 23.96 -33.04
CA GLN A 96 0.59 24.14 -32.86
C GLN A 96 -0.15 22.82 -33.12
N ALA A 97 -1.01 22.41 -32.19
CA ALA A 97 -1.95 21.32 -32.39
C ALA A 97 -3.00 21.72 -33.46
N LEU A 98 -3.14 20.90 -34.50
CA LEU A 98 -4.07 21.13 -35.61
C LEU A 98 -5.34 20.29 -35.46
N PHE A 99 -5.16 18.99 -35.19
CA PHE A 99 -6.24 18.00 -35.15
C PHE A 99 -5.97 16.94 -34.09
N SER A 100 -7.02 16.31 -33.57
CA SER A 100 -6.91 15.12 -32.73
C SER A 100 -7.98 14.10 -33.11
N THR A 101 -7.70 12.82 -32.89
CA THR A 101 -8.61 11.69 -33.11
C THR A 101 -8.28 10.55 -32.14
N THR A 102 -9.04 9.47 -32.18
CA THR A 102 -8.87 8.31 -31.28
C THR A 102 -9.05 7.01 -32.05
N THR A 103 -8.27 5.98 -31.72
CA THR A 103 -8.38 4.68 -32.41
C THR A 103 -9.73 4.00 -32.17
N GLY A 104 -10.30 3.46 -33.25
CA GLY A 104 -11.57 2.75 -33.24
C GLY A 104 -11.48 1.37 -32.57
N SER A 105 -12.60 0.65 -32.52
CA SER A 105 -12.66 -0.73 -31.99
C SER A 105 -11.85 -1.76 -32.78
N ASP A 106 -11.42 -1.40 -34.00
CA ASP A 106 -10.51 -2.14 -34.88
C ASP A 106 -9.07 -1.58 -34.84
N GLY A 107 -8.77 -0.72 -33.86
CA GLY A 107 -7.48 -0.05 -33.69
C GLY A 107 -7.20 1.03 -34.73
N SER A 108 -8.06 1.25 -35.72
CA SER A 108 -7.76 2.15 -36.85
C SER A 108 -7.92 3.63 -36.49
N TYR A 109 -7.13 4.50 -37.13
CA TYR A 109 -7.31 5.96 -37.10
C TYR A 109 -6.94 6.60 -38.45
N ARG A 110 -7.41 7.83 -38.68
CA ARG A 110 -7.09 8.60 -39.90
C ARG A 110 -7.22 10.11 -39.74
N PHE A 111 -6.24 10.84 -40.28
CA PHE A 111 -6.31 12.26 -40.62
C PHE A 111 -6.32 12.39 -42.15
N ALA A 112 -7.40 12.96 -42.70
CA ALA A 112 -7.56 13.16 -44.15
C ALA A 112 -7.37 14.63 -44.53
N THR A 113 -7.24 14.90 -45.83
CA THR A 113 -7.22 16.25 -46.43
C THR A 113 -6.14 17.19 -45.84
N LEU A 114 -4.97 16.65 -45.50
CA LEU A 114 -3.83 17.42 -45.00
C LEU A 114 -3.12 18.16 -46.14
N SER A 115 -2.80 19.44 -45.97
CA SER A 115 -1.94 20.16 -46.93
C SER A 115 -0.52 19.56 -46.97
N PRO A 116 0.21 19.60 -48.09
CA PRO A 116 1.59 19.14 -48.13
C PRO A 116 2.48 19.93 -47.16
N GLY A 117 3.28 19.25 -46.33
CA GLY A 117 4.07 19.90 -45.28
C GLY A 117 4.65 18.95 -44.24
N TYR A 118 5.38 19.50 -43.28
CA TYR A 118 5.95 18.76 -42.14
C TYR A 118 5.01 18.78 -40.94
N TYR A 119 4.64 17.58 -40.48
CA TYR A 119 3.75 17.37 -39.34
C TYR A 119 4.44 16.51 -38.29
N ARG A 120 4.09 16.74 -37.02
CA ARG A 120 4.41 15.81 -35.94
C ARG A 120 3.13 15.12 -35.50
N LEU A 121 3.06 13.80 -35.66
CA LEU A 121 2.02 12.98 -35.03
C LEU A 121 2.52 12.52 -33.68
N ALA A 122 1.76 12.75 -32.60
CA ALA A 122 2.02 12.19 -31.29
C ALA A 122 0.86 11.27 -30.87
N ALA A 123 1.20 10.16 -30.22
CA ALA A 123 0.26 9.23 -29.63
C ALA A 123 0.27 9.31 -28.10
N THR A 124 -0.89 9.06 -27.49
CA THR A 124 -1.06 8.89 -26.05
C THR A 124 -1.85 7.61 -25.84
N ALA A 125 -1.23 6.61 -25.21
CA ALA A 125 -1.87 5.34 -24.92
C ALA A 125 -3.07 5.52 -23.96
N PRO A 126 -4.10 4.66 -24.04
CA PRO A 126 -5.17 4.64 -23.05
C PRO A 126 -4.65 4.24 -21.66
N ALA A 127 -5.41 4.55 -20.61
CA ALA A 127 -5.05 4.19 -19.24
C ALA A 127 -4.83 2.67 -19.11
N GLY A 128 -3.72 2.28 -18.46
CA GLY A 128 -3.28 0.88 -18.35
C GLY A 128 -2.35 0.41 -19.47
N TYR A 129 -2.03 1.24 -20.46
CA TYR A 129 -1.10 0.90 -21.54
C TYR A 129 0.11 1.82 -21.58
N GLN A 130 1.27 1.30 -21.98
CA GLN A 130 2.45 2.09 -22.35
C GLN A 130 2.83 1.79 -23.80
N LEU A 131 3.19 2.83 -24.56
CA LEU A 131 3.61 2.67 -25.96
C LEU A 131 4.96 1.93 -26.01
N THR A 132 5.01 0.87 -26.81
CA THR A 132 6.23 0.12 -27.12
C THR A 132 6.87 0.61 -28.42
N THR A 133 6.08 1.21 -29.32
CA THR A 133 6.58 1.97 -30.48
C THR A 133 6.86 3.45 -30.13
N PRO A 134 7.60 4.19 -30.97
CA PRO A 134 7.88 5.62 -30.74
C PRO A 134 6.61 6.48 -30.57
N GLY A 135 6.44 7.11 -29.41
CA GLY A 135 5.27 7.93 -29.09
C GLY A 135 5.07 9.21 -29.92
N SER A 136 5.98 9.54 -30.84
CA SER A 136 5.71 10.53 -31.88
C SER A 136 6.59 10.33 -33.11
N TYR A 137 6.04 10.63 -34.30
CA TYR A 137 6.72 10.65 -35.57
C TYR A 137 6.67 12.05 -36.19
N ASP A 138 7.83 12.56 -36.64
CA ASP A 138 7.92 13.74 -37.51
C ASP A 138 7.97 13.28 -38.97
N VAL A 139 7.02 13.73 -39.79
CA VAL A 139 6.82 13.24 -41.17
C VAL A 139 6.51 14.36 -42.15
N PHE A 140 6.94 14.18 -43.40
CA PHE A 140 6.56 15.03 -44.52
C PHE A 140 5.39 14.41 -45.31
N VAL A 141 4.21 15.02 -45.23
CA VAL A 141 3.05 14.62 -46.04
C VAL A 141 3.17 15.28 -47.41
N SER A 142 3.05 14.50 -48.48
CA SER A 142 3.11 14.97 -49.86
C SER A 142 1.75 14.89 -50.57
N VAL A 143 1.68 15.55 -51.73
CA VAL A 143 0.50 15.63 -52.60
C VAL A 143 -0.10 14.24 -52.89
N GLY A 144 -1.30 13.98 -52.36
CA GLY A 144 -2.06 12.75 -52.60
C GLY A 144 -1.51 11.48 -51.94
N ALA A 145 -0.46 11.57 -51.12
CA ALA A 145 0.07 10.43 -50.38
C ALA A 145 -0.77 10.09 -49.15
N VAL A 146 -0.79 8.81 -48.78
CA VAL A 146 -1.27 8.33 -47.47
C VAL A 146 -0.08 7.72 -46.75
N LEU A 147 0.31 8.27 -45.61
CA LEU A 147 1.33 7.68 -44.74
C LEU A 147 0.66 6.74 -43.74
N MET A 148 1.20 5.54 -43.57
CA MET A 148 0.83 4.61 -42.50
C MET A 148 1.81 4.79 -41.34
N LEU A 149 1.31 5.03 -40.14
CA LEU A 149 2.09 5.20 -38.90
C LEU A 149 1.36 4.46 -37.77
N ASP A 150 2.04 3.48 -37.19
CA ASP A 150 1.39 2.37 -36.49
C ASP A 150 1.91 2.26 -35.03
N PHE A 151 1.01 2.03 -34.07
CA PHE A 151 1.27 2.19 -32.62
C PHE A 151 1.01 0.95 -31.77
N GLY A 152 2.07 0.24 -31.41
CA GLY A 152 2.03 -0.83 -30.40
C GLY A 152 2.02 -0.25 -28.99
N ALA A 153 1.19 -0.83 -28.11
CA ALA A 153 1.21 -0.51 -26.69
C ALA A 153 0.97 -1.78 -25.85
N GLN A 154 1.87 -2.06 -24.91
CA GLN A 154 1.71 -3.17 -23.98
C GLN A 154 0.77 -2.77 -22.85
N PHE A 155 -0.11 -3.68 -22.41
CA PHE A 155 -0.86 -3.50 -21.18
C PHE A 155 0.10 -3.60 -20.00
N VAL A 156 0.44 -2.46 -19.42
CA VAL A 156 1.23 -2.40 -18.19
C VAL A 156 0.22 -2.43 -17.04
N PRO A 157 0.12 -3.55 -16.28
CA PRO A 157 -0.83 -3.66 -15.18
C PRO A 157 -0.58 -2.50 -14.22
N THR A 158 -1.52 -1.56 -14.19
CA THR A 158 -1.36 -0.32 -13.43
C THR A 158 -1.20 -0.70 -11.97
N HIS A 159 -0.04 -0.39 -11.39
CA HIS A 159 0.17 -0.51 -9.95
C HIS A 159 -1.02 0.15 -9.26
N THR A 160 -1.71 -0.61 -8.41
CA THR A 160 -2.85 -0.17 -7.62
C THR A 160 -2.56 1.24 -7.10
N PRO A 161 -3.43 2.24 -7.37
CA PRO A 161 -3.05 3.65 -7.31
C PRO A 161 -2.35 3.94 -6.00
N THR A 162 -1.08 4.37 -6.11
CA THR A 162 -0.17 4.57 -4.98
C THR A 162 -0.94 5.25 -3.85
N ASN A 163 -0.97 4.60 -2.68
CA ASN A 163 -1.66 5.13 -1.50
C ASN A 163 -1.37 6.63 -1.40
N THR A 164 -2.41 7.45 -1.32
CA THR A 164 -2.26 8.77 -0.70
C THR A 164 -1.62 8.47 0.65
N PRO A 165 -0.37 8.90 0.91
CA PRO A 165 0.46 8.29 1.93
C PRO A 165 -0.30 8.33 3.24
N VAL A 166 -0.59 7.14 3.79
CA VAL A 166 -1.42 7.01 5.00
C VAL A 166 -0.79 7.90 6.05
N PRO A 167 -1.49 8.95 6.53
CA PRO A 167 -0.80 10.00 7.27
C PRO A 167 -0.10 9.41 8.49
N GLN A 168 1.19 9.70 8.60
CA GLN A 168 2.11 8.99 9.47
C GLN A 168 2.73 9.96 10.47
N LEU A 169 2.74 9.56 11.74
CA LEU A 169 3.39 10.21 12.86
C LEU A 169 4.90 10.35 12.61
N ASP A 170 5.51 11.36 13.22
CA ASP A 170 6.96 11.60 13.17
C ASP A 170 7.73 10.65 14.10
N THR A 171 7.67 9.35 13.82
CA THR A 171 8.30 8.29 14.61
C THR A 171 9.82 8.25 14.50
N GLU A 172 10.39 8.87 13.47
CA GLU A 172 11.84 8.97 13.25
C GLU A 172 12.47 10.00 14.20
N ASN A 173 11.84 11.16 14.37
CA ASN A 173 12.33 12.23 15.26
C ASN A 173 11.73 12.15 16.68
N ALA A 174 10.84 11.19 16.97
CA ALA A 174 10.17 11.04 18.26
C ALA A 174 11.16 10.84 19.43
N PRO A 175 11.31 11.83 20.35
CA PRO A 175 12.23 11.69 21.48
C PRO A 175 11.87 10.51 22.39
N PHE A 176 12.89 9.78 22.82
CA PHE A 176 12.75 8.65 23.73
C PHE A 176 12.43 9.11 25.16
N VAL A 177 11.42 8.49 25.78
CA VAL A 177 10.93 8.85 27.12
C VAL A 177 10.81 7.62 28.04
N ILE A 178 10.87 7.85 29.35
CA ILE A 178 10.98 6.81 30.37
C ILE A 178 9.88 6.97 31.43
N CYS A 179 9.32 5.85 31.89
CA CYS A 179 8.36 5.79 32.99
C CYS A 179 8.86 6.54 34.25
N GLY A 180 7.95 7.21 34.96
CA GLY A 180 8.25 7.99 36.16
C GLY A 180 8.70 9.44 35.87
N GLY A 181 8.90 9.79 34.61
CA GLY A 181 9.18 11.17 34.19
C GLY A 181 7.93 12.06 34.14
N VAL A 182 8.19 13.37 34.15
CA VAL A 182 7.24 14.42 33.78
C VAL A 182 7.82 15.16 32.58
N ILE A 183 7.01 15.33 31.53
CA ILE A 183 7.35 15.99 30.27
C ILE A 183 6.59 17.31 30.21
N SER A 184 7.16 18.35 29.61
CA SER A 184 6.42 19.57 29.26
C SER A 184 6.82 20.02 27.87
N ALA A 185 5.83 20.30 27.04
CA ALA A 185 5.99 20.63 25.62
C ALA A 185 4.80 21.47 25.13
N ASP A 186 4.72 21.72 23.82
CA ASP A 186 3.74 22.64 23.22
C ASP A 186 3.46 22.23 21.77
N THR A 187 2.22 21.88 21.45
CA THR A 187 1.83 21.43 20.10
C THR A 187 1.76 22.56 19.07
N ARG A 188 1.81 23.84 19.47
CA ARG A 188 1.59 24.99 18.56
C ARG A 188 2.66 25.20 17.49
N GLN A 189 3.74 24.43 17.49
CA GLN A 189 4.79 24.43 16.46
C GLN A 189 4.97 23.08 15.75
N SER A 190 4.11 22.11 16.06
CA SER A 190 4.04 20.82 15.38
C SER A 190 3.26 20.89 14.07
N VAL A 191 3.16 19.76 13.38
CA VAL A 191 2.43 19.59 12.12
C VAL A 191 1.35 18.52 12.33
N ASN A 192 0.10 18.83 11.93
CA ASN A 192 -0.95 17.83 11.79
C ASN A 192 -0.56 16.84 10.69
N ARG A 193 -0.42 15.56 11.01
CA ARG A 193 -0.27 14.44 10.07
C ARG A 193 -1.46 13.50 10.25
N VAL A 194 -1.58 12.82 11.40
CA VAL A 194 -2.72 11.95 11.70
C VAL A 194 -3.95 12.78 12.08
N ARG A 195 -5.15 12.32 11.70
CA ARG A 195 -6.42 12.97 12.09
C ARG A 195 -7.42 12.08 12.81
N GLN A 196 -7.14 10.77 12.82
CA GLN A 196 -8.03 9.75 13.33
C GLN A 196 -7.21 8.57 13.81
N TYR A 197 -7.60 8.02 14.96
CA TYR A 197 -6.98 6.85 15.56
C TYR A 197 -8.00 5.72 15.68
N SER A 198 -7.62 4.47 15.35
CA SER A 198 -8.54 3.32 15.30
C SER A 198 -9.24 3.01 16.62
N CYS A 199 -8.61 3.39 17.74
CA CYS A 199 -9.14 3.30 19.08
C CYS A 199 -10.25 4.34 19.40
N ARG A 200 -10.32 5.44 18.64
CA ARG A 200 -11.28 6.55 18.78
C ARG A 200 -11.66 7.15 17.40
N PRO A 201 -12.26 6.37 16.48
CA PRO A 201 -12.54 6.80 15.12
C PRO A 201 -13.67 7.85 15.00
N ALA A 202 -14.25 8.25 16.14
CA ALA A 202 -15.27 9.30 16.24
C ALA A 202 -14.73 10.63 16.82
N TRP A 203 -13.43 10.70 17.11
CA TRP A 203 -12.76 11.94 17.49
C TRP A 203 -12.07 12.55 16.25
N ASP A 204 -11.96 13.88 16.22
CA ASP A 204 -11.46 14.67 15.10
C ASP A 204 -10.14 15.31 15.52
N GLU A 205 -9.05 14.56 15.41
CA GLU A 205 -7.73 14.98 15.85
C GLU A 205 -7.04 15.83 14.75
N SER A 206 -7.71 16.89 14.32
CA SER A 206 -7.18 17.79 13.28
C SER A 206 -6.13 18.81 13.80
N GLY A 207 -5.71 18.67 15.06
CA GLY A 207 -4.64 19.43 15.71
C GLY A 207 -3.23 18.94 15.37
N PRO A 208 -2.17 19.60 15.87
CA PRO A 208 -0.79 19.23 15.54
C PRO A 208 -0.19 18.26 16.56
N GLU A 209 0.31 17.10 16.11
CA GLU A 209 0.84 16.05 17.02
C GLU A 209 2.19 16.37 17.69
N LEU A 210 2.39 15.87 18.92
CA LEU A 210 3.72 15.57 19.46
C LEU A 210 3.87 14.08 19.81
N VAL A 211 4.94 13.47 19.32
CA VAL A 211 5.16 12.01 19.34
C VAL A 211 6.35 11.68 20.23
N TYR A 212 6.20 10.72 21.15
CA TYR A 212 7.23 10.28 22.08
C TYR A 212 7.44 8.77 21.98
N ARG A 213 8.70 8.34 21.90
CA ARG A 213 9.06 6.92 21.71
C ARG A 213 9.23 6.22 23.06
N LEU A 214 8.54 5.09 23.24
CA LEU A 214 8.56 4.25 24.43
C LEU A 214 9.10 2.85 24.08
N GLU A 215 9.88 2.26 24.99
CA GLU A 215 10.30 0.85 24.91
C GLU A 215 9.95 0.12 26.20
N PHE A 216 9.39 -1.09 26.08
CA PHE A 216 9.08 -1.95 27.20
C PHE A 216 9.78 -3.31 27.05
N GLY A 217 10.62 -3.69 28.02
CA GLY A 217 11.32 -4.97 28.04
C GLY A 217 10.52 -6.15 28.63
N ARG A 218 9.32 -5.89 29.17
CA ARG A 218 8.39 -6.89 29.71
C ARG A 218 6.95 -6.40 29.58
N SER A 219 5.97 -7.29 29.67
CA SER A 219 4.58 -6.85 29.84
C SER A 219 4.37 -6.22 31.22
N GLN A 220 3.64 -5.11 31.25
CA GLN A 220 3.27 -4.37 32.45
C GLN A 220 2.10 -3.43 32.16
N TRP A 221 1.54 -2.79 33.19
CA TRP A 221 0.69 -1.63 32.99
C TRP A 221 1.52 -0.39 32.64
N PHE A 222 0.94 0.47 31.82
CA PHE A 222 1.44 1.79 31.46
C PHE A 222 0.30 2.80 31.58
N THR A 223 0.57 3.97 32.14
CA THR A 223 -0.36 5.08 32.25
C THR A 223 0.32 6.38 31.81
N ALA A 224 -0.39 7.17 31.01
CA ALA A 224 -0.01 8.54 30.68
C ALA A 224 -1.15 9.47 31.10
N ALA A 225 -0.84 10.61 31.71
CA ALA A 225 -1.83 11.58 32.17
C ALA A 225 -1.34 13.01 31.96
N LEU A 226 -2.22 13.87 31.44
CA LEU A 226 -2.01 15.31 31.38
C LEU A 226 -2.20 15.91 32.78
N LEU A 227 -1.15 16.53 33.31
CA LEU A 227 -1.19 17.30 34.56
C LEU A 227 -1.74 18.71 34.32
N SER A 228 -1.59 19.22 33.10
CA SER A 228 -2.17 20.48 32.63
C SER A 228 -2.10 20.56 31.10
N ALA A 229 -3.13 21.08 30.46
CA ALA A 229 -3.13 21.52 29.06
C ALA A 229 -3.82 22.89 28.98
N SER A 230 -3.45 23.73 27.99
CA SER A 230 -4.13 25.01 27.74
C SER A 230 -5.10 24.97 26.54
N ALA A 231 -5.42 23.77 26.07
CA ALA A 231 -6.25 23.47 24.90
C ALA A 231 -6.88 22.07 25.11
N ASP A 232 -7.90 21.71 24.33
CA ASP A 232 -8.29 20.30 24.20
C ASP A 232 -7.10 19.54 23.60
N LEU A 233 -6.57 18.58 24.35
CA LEU A 233 -5.46 17.74 23.90
C LEU A 233 -5.69 16.32 24.40
N ASP A 234 -5.58 15.37 23.48
CA ASP A 234 -5.92 13.97 23.69
C ASP A 234 -4.67 13.09 23.61
N LEU A 235 -4.66 12.00 24.40
CA LEU A 235 -3.55 11.05 24.45
C LEU A 235 -3.86 9.80 23.63
N PHE A 236 -2.91 9.38 22.80
CA PHE A 236 -2.99 8.14 22.00
C PHE A 236 -1.73 7.29 22.18
N LEU A 237 -1.89 5.98 22.31
CA LEU A 237 -0.78 5.02 22.33
C LEU A 237 -0.88 4.13 21.09
N VAL A 238 0.12 4.18 20.21
CA VAL A 238 0.17 3.45 18.93
C VAL A 238 1.37 2.48 18.89
N ARG A 239 1.36 1.51 17.97
CA ARG A 239 2.44 0.51 17.83
C ARG A 239 3.48 0.87 16.77
N ASN A 240 3.01 1.20 15.57
CA ASN A 240 3.84 1.76 14.50
C ASN A 240 3.35 3.18 14.17
N GLY A 241 3.93 3.83 13.16
CA GLY A 241 3.72 5.26 12.91
C GLY A 241 2.33 5.68 12.43
N TYR A 242 1.38 4.75 12.31
CA TYR A 242 0.05 5.01 11.75
C TYR A 242 -1.02 5.02 12.85
N GLY A 243 -1.99 5.93 12.72
CA GLY A 243 -3.09 6.09 13.70
C GLY A 243 -4.01 4.87 13.80
N ASP A 244 -4.05 4.02 12.78
CA ASP A 244 -4.79 2.76 12.79
C ASP A 244 -4.18 1.67 13.69
N SER A 245 -2.92 1.83 14.11
CA SER A 245 -2.25 0.95 15.09
C SER A 245 -2.48 1.34 16.55
N CYS A 246 -3.43 2.25 16.83
CA CYS A 246 -3.76 2.69 18.19
C CYS A 246 -4.29 1.54 19.08
N VAL A 247 -3.69 1.39 20.26
CA VAL A 247 -4.03 0.36 21.27
C VAL A 247 -4.73 0.92 22.51
N ALA A 248 -4.60 2.22 22.78
CA ALA A 248 -5.31 2.91 23.86
C ALA A 248 -5.37 4.41 23.59
N ALA A 249 -6.45 5.05 24.02
CA ALA A 249 -6.57 6.50 23.98
C ALA A 249 -7.58 7.05 25.00
N GLY A 250 -7.34 8.29 25.40
CA GLY A 250 -8.20 9.06 26.28
C GLY A 250 -7.73 10.51 26.38
N ASP A 251 -8.71 11.39 26.59
CA ASP A 251 -8.71 12.81 26.99
C ASP A 251 -7.52 13.17 27.93
N THR A 252 -7.78 13.43 29.20
CA THR A 252 -6.77 13.83 30.19
C THR A 252 -5.89 12.67 30.65
N TYR A 253 -6.25 11.42 30.38
CA TYR A 253 -5.45 10.24 30.73
C TYR A 253 -5.77 9.00 29.88
N LEU A 254 -4.76 8.15 29.68
CA LEU A 254 -4.92 6.79 29.17
C LEU A 254 -4.19 5.77 30.06
N THR A 255 -4.64 4.51 30.03
CA THR A 255 -3.94 3.38 30.64
C THR A 255 -4.07 2.14 29.76
N HIS A 256 -3.03 1.31 29.69
CA HIS A 256 -2.96 0.12 28.84
C HIS A 256 -2.05 -0.94 29.48
N GLN A 257 -2.35 -2.22 29.27
CA GLN A 257 -1.39 -3.29 29.55
C GLN A 257 -0.50 -3.49 28.33
N VAL A 258 0.68 -2.90 28.36
CA VAL A 258 1.67 -3.03 27.29
C VAL A 258 2.30 -4.42 27.30
N GLU A 259 2.58 -4.94 26.11
CA GLU A 259 3.48 -6.07 25.85
C GLU A 259 4.91 -5.60 25.58
N PRO A 260 5.93 -6.48 25.64
CA PRO A 260 7.30 -6.10 25.29
C PRO A 260 7.38 -5.62 23.83
N GLY A 261 8.03 -4.48 23.59
CA GLY A 261 8.14 -3.87 22.26
C GLY A 261 8.33 -2.35 22.30
N VAL A 262 8.31 -1.75 21.11
CA VAL A 262 8.29 -0.30 20.89
C VAL A 262 6.84 0.17 20.78
N TYR A 263 6.55 1.35 21.33
CA TYR A 263 5.28 2.06 21.18
C TYR A 263 5.56 3.55 21.01
N PHE A 264 4.59 4.29 20.49
CA PHE A 264 4.64 5.74 20.46
C PHE A 264 3.45 6.32 21.22
N LEU A 265 3.73 7.21 22.18
CA LEU A 265 2.71 8.04 22.82
C LEU A 265 2.59 9.32 22.00
N VAL A 266 1.39 9.62 21.53
CA VAL A 266 1.04 10.87 20.87
C VAL A 266 0.25 11.75 21.83
N VAL A 267 0.51 13.04 21.79
CA VAL A 267 -0.37 14.09 22.30
C VAL A 267 -0.86 14.86 21.08
N ASP A 268 -2.15 14.82 20.83
CA ASP A 268 -2.83 15.46 19.68
C ASP A 268 -3.84 16.50 20.17
N GLY A 269 -4.59 17.15 19.27
CA GLY A 269 -5.56 18.20 19.62
C GLY A 269 -6.88 18.11 18.85
N TYR A 270 -7.97 17.94 19.58
CA TYR A 270 -9.32 17.89 19.04
C TYR A 270 -9.71 19.15 18.24
N GLN A 271 -10.29 18.97 17.07
CA GLN A 271 -10.78 20.00 16.13
C GLN A 271 -9.77 21.13 15.80
N GLY A 272 -8.47 20.80 15.72
CA GLY A 272 -7.42 21.78 15.40
C GLY A 272 -6.85 22.49 16.63
N ALA A 273 -7.19 22.05 17.84
CA ALA A 273 -6.65 22.59 19.08
C ALA A 273 -5.12 22.44 19.18
N SER A 274 -4.47 23.38 19.86
CA SER A 274 -3.03 23.30 20.15
C SER A 274 -2.63 24.18 21.33
N GLY A 275 -1.66 23.73 22.12
CA GLY A 275 -1.19 24.49 23.28
C GLY A 275 -0.04 23.83 24.06
N PRO A 276 0.56 24.57 25.00
CA PRO A 276 1.46 24.02 26.00
C PRO A 276 0.73 23.03 26.92
N PHE A 277 1.44 21.96 27.28
CA PHE A 277 0.98 20.94 28.22
C PHE A 277 2.13 20.39 29.09
N THR A 278 1.73 19.71 30.15
CA THR A 278 2.60 18.92 31.03
C THR A 278 1.99 17.54 31.21
N LEU A 279 2.77 16.48 31.00
CA LEU A 279 2.32 15.09 31.02
C LEU A 279 3.18 14.25 31.98
N ARG A 280 2.58 13.25 32.64
CA ARG A 280 3.25 12.30 33.56
C ARG A 280 3.12 10.87 33.05
N LEU A 281 4.20 10.10 33.16
CA LEU A 281 4.28 8.69 32.76
C LEU A 281 4.41 7.78 33.99
N GLU A 282 3.63 6.70 34.06
CA GLU A 282 3.68 5.73 35.16
C GLU A 282 3.68 4.28 34.68
N CYS A 283 4.51 3.44 35.32
CA CYS A 283 4.63 2.01 35.05
C CYS A 283 4.85 1.28 36.39
N PRO A 284 3.86 0.56 36.96
CA PRO A 284 3.95 0.05 38.33
C PRO A 284 4.87 -1.17 38.52
N LEU A 285 5.43 -1.76 37.45
CA LEU A 285 6.29 -2.96 37.54
C LEU A 285 7.78 -2.68 37.29
N GLY A 286 8.38 -1.89 38.17
CA GLY A 286 9.78 -2.09 38.60
C GLY A 286 10.76 -0.96 38.30
N ILE A 287 11.64 -0.70 39.28
CA ILE A 287 12.70 0.33 39.32
C ILE A 287 12.31 1.68 38.70
N GLN A 288 11.58 2.47 39.48
CA GLN A 288 11.79 3.92 39.43
C GLN A 288 13.29 4.21 39.55
N ALA A 289 13.86 4.93 38.59
CA ALA A 289 15.08 5.67 38.82
C ALA A 289 14.77 6.78 39.84
N THR A 290 14.82 6.45 41.13
CA THR A 290 14.78 7.45 42.19
C THR A 290 15.92 8.41 41.92
N ALA A 291 15.60 9.68 41.64
CA ALA A 291 16.62 10.69 41.37
C ALA A 291 17.54 10.77 42.59
N THR A 292 18.75 10.23 42.49
CA THR A 292 19.70 10.16 43.59
C THR A 292 19.90 11.56 44.16
N PRO A 293 19.52 11.82 45.42
CA PRO A 293 19.72 13.12 46.02
C PRO A 293 21.22 13.26 46.32
N THR A 294 21.96 13.74 45.32
CA THR A 294 23.37 14.11 45.45
C THR A 294 23.50 15.04 46.64
N ARG A 295 24.05 14.54 47.75
CA ARG A 295 24.21 15.33 48.98
C ARG A 295 25.06 16.55 48.66
N THR A 296 24.44 17.71 48.57
CA THR A 296 25.16 18.98 48.58
C THR A 296 25.94 19.02 49.89
N PRO A 297 27.27 19.20 49.86
CA PRO A 297 28.03 19.39 51.09
C PRO A 297 27.49 20.65 51.78
N SER A 298 27.02 20.52 53.03
CA SER A 298 26.56 21.66 53.81
C SER A 298 27.70 22.68 53.92
N PRO A 299 27.46 23.98 53.69
CA PRO A 299 28.50 24.99 53.84
C PRO A 299 28.96 25.03 55.31
N THR A 300 30.25 24.83 55.54
CA THR A 300 30.88 25.03 56.85
C THR A 300 30.81 26.51 57.21
N PHE A 301 30.28 26.84 58.38
CA PHE A 301 30.27 28.21 58.89
C PHE A 301 31.69 28.64 59.30
N THR A 302 32.30 29.53 58.50
CA THR A 302 33.51 30.27 58.89
C THR A 302 33.09 31.59 59.55
N PRO A 303 33.68 31.99 60.70
CA PRO A 303 33.22 33.17 61.45
C PRO A 303 33.46 34.49 60.71
N SER A 304 32.55 35.44 60.94
CA SER A 304 32.58 36.78 60.34
C SER A 304 33.63 37.69 61.01
N PRO A 305 34.47 38.41 60.23
CA PRO A 305 35.30 39.49 60.76
C PRO A 305 34.47 40.76 61.00
N THR A 306 34.78 41.48 62.07
CA THR A 306 34.03 42.65 62.56
C THR A 306 34.16 43.87 61.63
N PHE A 307 33.07 44.64 61.50
CA PHE A 307 33.02 45.88 60.73
C PHE A 307 33.79 47.03 61.41
N THR A 308 34.54 47.81 60.62
CA THR A 308 35.10 49.12 61.01
C THR A 308 34.69 50.17 59.98
N ARG A 309 34.38 51.40 60.40
CA ARG A 309 33.89 52.47 59.51
C ARG A 309 35.01 53.10 58.67
N GLY A 310 34.73 53.33 57.39
CA GLY A 310 35.49 54.19 56.46
C GLY A 310 34.52 54.86 55.46
N PRO A 311 34.86 56.02 54.87
CA PRO A 311 33.89 56.86 54.18
C PRO A 311 33.53 56.43 52.76
N THR A 312 32.39 56.95 52.31
CA THR A 312 31.71 56.73 51.03
C THR A 312 32.59 56.79 49.79
N PHE A 313 32.57 55.71 49.00
CA PHE A 313 32.69 55.77 47.55
C PHE A 313 31.42 55.20 46.92
N THR A 314 30.81 55.92 45.98
CA THR A 314 29.63 55.46 45.24
C THR A 314 30.08 54.48 44.14
N PRO A 315 29.71 53.19 44.17
CA PRO A 315 29.99 52.28 43.08
C PRO A 315 28.96 52.50 41.97
N THR A 316 29.40 52.89 40.78
CA THR A 316 28.62 52.69 39.55
C THR A 316 28.18 51.22 39.48
N PRO A 317 26.93 50.91 39.08
CA PRO A 317 26.46 49.53 39.00
C PRO A 317 27.33 48.74 38.01
N THR A 318 28.28 47.98 38.57
CA THR A 318 29.15 47.10 37.80
C THR A 318 28.27 45.97 37.28
N SER A 319 28.37 45.68 35.98
CA SER A 319 27.62 44.60 35.38
C SER A 319 27.90 43.29 36.14
N GLN A 320 26.84 42.71 36.71
CA GLN A 320 26.95 41.36 37.26
C GLN A 320 27.51 40.44 36.17
N PRO A 321 28.46 39.54 36.48
CA PRO A 321 28.89 38.51 35.55
C PRO A 321 27.73 37.54 35.32
N ARG A 322 26.83 37.90 34.41
CA ARG A 322 25.74 37.05 33.92
C ARG A 322 26.40 35.78 33.43
N ARG A 323 26.20 34.67 34.14
CA ARG A 323 26.64 33.34 33.69
C ARG A 323 25.91 33.06 32.37
N SER A 324 26.59 33.33 31.27
CA SER A 324 26.25 32.79 29.97
C SER A 324 26.44 31.29 30.05
N TYR A 325 25.35 30.59 30.38
CA TYR A 325 25.15 29.23 29.92
C TYR A 325 25.10 29.29 28.39
N LEU A 326 26.27 29.37 27.76
CA LEU A 326 26.42 28.93 26.39
C LEU A 326 25.92 27.49 26.40
N PRO A 327 24.87 27.15 25.63
CA PRO A 327 24.54 25.75 25.45
C PRO A 327 25.81 25.09 24.90
N VAL A 328 26.22 23.98 25.51
CA VAL A 328 27.17 23.09 24.86
C VAL A 328 26.40 22.51 23.68
N ILE A 329 26.50 23.20 22.53
CA ILE A 329 26.10 22.65 21.25
C ILE A 329 27.10 21.53 21.00
N VAL A 330 26.76 20.35 21.51
CA VAL A 330 27.26 19.11 20.97
C VAL A 330 26.90 19.19 19.50
N ARG A 331 27.92 19.41 18.66
CA ARG A 331 27.77 19.12 17.25
C ARG A 331 27.69 17.62 17.17
N ASP A 332 26.47 17.11 17.20
CA ASP A 332 26.16 15.83 16.60
C ASP A 332 26.50 15.99 15.11
N TYR A 333 27.76 15.70 14.79
CA TYR A 333 28.13 15.35 13.43
C TYR A 333 27.17 14.23 13.02
N PRO A 334 26.43 14.35 11.91
CA PRO A 334 25.56 13.29 11.48
C PRO A 334 26.42 12.04 11.36
N SER A 335 26.16 11.06 12.22
CA SER A 335 26.84 9.78 12.17
C SER A 335 26.64 9.22 10.78
N ALA A 336 27.73 8.84 10.09
CA ALA A 336 27.63 8.26 8.76
C ALA A 336 26.54 7.17 8.78
N PRO A 337 25.60 7.18 7.81
CA PRO A 337 24.41 6.36 7.86
C PRO A 337 24.80 4.90 8.13
N PRO A 338 24.11 4.22 9.08
CA PRO A 338 24.58 2.94 9.60
C PRO A 338 24.70 1.95 8.45
N GLN A 339 25.89 1.34 8.31
CA GLN A 339 26.16 0.46 7.17
C GLN A 339 25.22 -0.74 7.21
N THR A 340 24.35 -0.82 6.20
CA THR A 340 23.38 -1.88 6.04
C THR A 340 24.00 -3.07 5.31
N ALA A 341 23.70 -4.28 5.79
CA ALA A 341 23.95 -5.53 5.10
C ALA A 341 22.61 -6.20 4.75
N THR A 342 22.60 -7.00 3.68
CA THR A 342 21.43 -7.77 3.24
C THR A 342 21.76 -9.26 3.26
N LEU A 343 20.84 -10.08 3.78
CA LEU A 343 20.91 -11.54 3.75
C LEU A 343 19.70 -12.13 3.03
N PHE A 344 19.91 -13.27 2.39
CA PHE A 344 18.91 -14.01 1.63
C PHE A 344 18.74 -15.39 2.24
N PHE A 345 17.50 -15.75 2.56
CA PHE A 345 17.11 -17.00 3.22
C PHE A 345 16.21 -17.78 2.24
N GLN A 346 16.77 -18.70 1.46
CA GLN A 346 16.05 -19.50 0.45
C GLN A 346 16.59 -20.94 0.40
N GLN A 347 15.71 -21.95 0.45
CA GLN A 347 16.12 -23.32 0.75
C GLN A 347 16.98 -23.97 -0.36
N GLY A 348 18.25 -24.23 -0.04
CA GLY A 348 19.22 -24.81 -0.98
C GLY A 348 20.00 -23.77 -1.79
N ARG A 349 19.93 -22.48 -1.42
CA ARG A 349 20.68 -21.36 -2.02
C ARG A 349 21.67 -20.80 -1.00
N GLU A 350 22.85 -20.36 -1.46
CA GLU A 350 23.91 -19.77 -0.61
C GLU A 350 24.27 -20.57 0.67
N GLY A 351 24.07 -21.90 0.65
CA GLY A 351 24.30 -22.79 1.79
C GLY A 351 23.20 -22.77 2.86
N TYR A 352 22.11 -22.02 2.67
CA TYR A 352 20.98 -21.98 3.60
C TYR A 352 20.08 -23.22 3.50
N GLY A 353 19.76 -23.79 4.66
CA GLY A 353 18.92 -24.98 4.82
C GLY A 353 17.86 -24.87 5.92
N GLY A 354 17.61 -23.66 6.43
CA GLY A 354 16.78 -23.41 7.63
C GLY A 354 15.29 -23.12 7.37
N ALA A 355 14.77 -23.34 6.15
CA ALA A 355 13.35 -23.17 5.87
C ALA A 355 12.53 -24.39 6.31
N ALA A 356 11.33 -24.12 6.85
CA ALA A 356 10.29 -25.11 7.05
C ALA A 356 8.95 -24.56 6.53
N ASP A 357 8.18 -25.36 5.79
CA ASP A 357 6.84 -25.01 5.33
C ASP A 357 5.90 -26.22 5.18
N THR A 358 4.59 -25.98 5.28
CA THR A 358 3.53 -26.99 5.09
C THR A 358 2.18 -26.30 4.84
N THR A 359 1.23 -27.03 4.24
CA THR A 359 -0.15 -26.55 4.05
C THR A 359 -1.07 -27.12 5.12
N LEU A 360 -1.74 -26.26 5.90
CA LEU A 360 -2.83 -26.68 6.77
C LEU A 360 -4.11 -26.82 5.92
N ASN A 361 -4.58 -28.05 5.67
CA ASN A 361 -5.65 -28.35 4.71
C ASN A 361 -6.94 -28.84 5.38
N ALA A 362 -8.03 -28.07 5.28
CA ALA A 362 -9.32 -28.39 5.90
C ALA A 362 -10.03 -29.62 5.32
N TRP A 363 -9.69 -30.03 4.09
CA TRP A 363 -10.31 -31.18 3.42
C TRP A 363 -9.67 -32.51 3.80
N GLU A 364 -8.39 -32.49 4.20
CA GLU A 364 -7.65 -33.64 4.71
C GLU A 364 -7.12 -33.32 6.12
N PRO A 365 -8.00 -33.14 7.12
CA PRO A 365 -7.67 -32.39 8.33
C PRO A 365 -6.73 -33.10 9.31
N GLU A 366 -6.45 -34.38 9.06
CA GLU A 366 -5.53 -35.24 9.82
C GLU A 366 -4.21 -35.51 9.07
N ALA A 367 -4.08 -35.03 7.82
CA ALA A 367 -2.87 -35.17 7.02
C ALA A 367 -1.89 -34.01 7.26
N SER A 368 -0.60 -34.32 7.07
CA SER A 368 0.49 -33.33 7.04
C SER A 368 1.05 -33.20 5.62
N PHE A 369 1.41 -31.99 5.24
CA PHE A 369 1.87 -31.64 3.89
C PHE A 369 3.31 -31.07 3.89
N GLY A 370 4.09 -31.26 4.96
CA GLY A 370 5.46 -30.75 5.14
C GLY A 370 6.55 -31.44 4.31
N GLY A 371 6.17 -31.88 3.12
CA GLY A 371 6.99 -32.51 2.08
C GLY A 371 6.29 -32.52 0.72
N ALA A 372 5.24 -31.70 0.55
CA ALA A 372 4.58 -31.46 -0.72
C ALA A 372 5.33 -30.39 -1.50
N ASP A 373 5.39 -30.49 -2.83
CA ASP A 373 6.07 -29.53 -3.69
C ASP A 373 5.34 -28.17 -3.80
N LEU A 374 4.05 -28.10 -3.42
CA LEU A 374 3.23 -26.90 -3.49
C LEU A 374 2.60 -26.51 -2.15
N LEU A 375 2.59 -25.21 -1.87
CA LEU A 375 1.91 -24.55 -0.75
C LEU A 375 0.57 -23.98 -1.21
N ARG A 376 -0.54 -24.60 -0.79
CA ARG A 376 -1.88 -24.24 -1.28
C ARG A 376 -2.55 -23.19 -0.41
N LEU A 377 -2.82 -22.02 -0.99
CA LEU A 377 -3.62 -20.97 -0.39
C LEU A 377 -5.04 -21.03 -0.96
N ARG A 378 -6.04 -21.37 -0.15
CA ARG A 378 -7.43 -21.53 -0.62
C ARG A 378 -8.43 -20.72 0.18
N TYR A 379 -9.21 -19.89 -0.53
CA TYR A 379 -10.44 -19.29 -0.01
C TYR A 379 -11.66 -20.10 -0.50
N ASP A 380 -12.53 -20.49 0.44
CA ASP A 380 -13.86 -21.02 0.14
C ASP A 380 -14.95 -20.13 0.72
N ARG A 381 -16.04 -19.96 -0.04
CA ARG A 381 -17.23 -19.20 0.35
C ARG A 381 -17.91 -19.81 1.59
N SER A 382 -17.58 -19.25 2.75
CA SER A 382 -18.15 -19.49 4.08
C SER A 382 -18.59 -18.15 4.69
N PRO A 383 -19.62 -18.10 5.57
CA PRO A 383 -20.03 -16.83 6.21
C PRO A 383 -18.97 -16.21 7.14
N ASP A 384 -17.96 -16.98 7.57
CA ASP A 384 -17.00 -16.58 8.62
C ASP A 384 -15.55 -16.40 8.11
N ASP A 385 -15.33 -16.09 6.83
CA ASP A 385 -14.00 -15.83 6.20
C ASP A 385 -12.91 -16.90 6.54
N VAL A 386 -13.24 -18.19 6.49
CA VAL A 386 -12.27 -19.28 6.74
C VAL A 386 -11.47 -19.67 5.49
N SER A 387 -10.15 -19.62 5.62
CA SER A 387 -9.21 -20.14 4.62
C SER A 387 -9.23 -21.66 4.65
N ALA A 388 -9.73 -22.32 3.60
CA ALA A 388 -9.83 -23.78 3.56
C ALA A 388 -8.47 -24.48 3.41
N MET A 389 -7.46 -23.77 2.90
CA MET A 389 -6.05 -24.20 2.92
C MET A 389 -5.19 -22.98 3.25
N ALA A 390 -4.29 -23.13 4.23
CA ALA A 390 -3.44 -22.07 4.75
C ALA A 390 -1.98 -22.54 4.84
N PRO A 391 -1.07 -22.02 4.00
CA PRO A 391 0.36 -22.24 4.14
C PRO A 391 0.90 -21.67 5.46
N VAL A 392 1.74 -22.44 6.16
CA VAL A 392 2.60 -21.94 7.24
C VAL A 392 4.05 -22.07 6.84
N LEU A 393 4.86 -21.05 7.13
CA LEU A 393 6.27 -20.96 6.74
C LEU A 393 7.11 -20.42 7.90
N ARG A 394 8.31 -20.96 8.12
CA ARG A 394 9.29 -20.48 9.09
C ARG A 394 10.70 -20.49 8.48
N PHE A 395 11.43 -19.41 8.70
CA PHE A 395 12.84 -19.29 8.34
C PHE A 395 13.68 -19.20 9.62
N ASP A 396 14.72 -20.02 9.74
CA ASP A 396 15.74 -19.82 10.77
C ASP A 396 16.55 -18.54 10.47
N LEU A 397 16.62 -17.65 11.45
CA LEU A 397 17.31 -16.37 11.35
C LEU A 397 18.66 -16.36 12.08
N ALA A 398 19.20 -17.52 12.49
CA ALA A 398 20.48 -17.64 13.18
C ALA A 398 21.71 -17.07 12.43
N LEU A 399 21.58 -16.74 11.13
CA LEU A 399 22.58 -16.01 10.35
C LEU A 399 22.63 -14.49 10.64
N LEU A 400 21.60 -13.93 11.30
CA LEU A 400 21.58 -12.53 11.72
C LEU A 400 22.23 -12.36 13.10
N PRO A 401 23.06 -11.31 13.30
CA PRO A 401 23.53 -10.93 14.63
C PRO A 401 22.35 -10.59 15.56
N SER A 402 22.42 -10.99 16.84
CA SER A 402 21.38 -10.68 17.84
C SER A 402 21.19 -9.17 18.08
N GLU A 403 22.24 -8.38 17.86
CA GLU A 403 22.21 -6.91 17.93
C GLU A 403 21.53 -6.25 16.71
N ALA A 404 21.23 -7.02 15.65
CA ALA A 404 20.75 -6.48 14.38
C ALA A 404 19.42 -5.71 14.50
N ASN A 405 19.35 -4.57 13.81
CA ASN A 405 18.17 -3.76 13.64
C ASN A 405 17.74 -3.88 12.17
N VAL A 406 16.55 -4.40 11.94
CA VAL A 406 16.00 -4.62 10.59
C VAL A 406 15.59 -3.27 10.00
N VAL A 407 15.93 -3.05 8.74
CA VAL A 407 15.52 -1.88 7.93
C VAL A 407 14.36 -2.28 7.03
N THR A 408 14.47 -3.43 6.36
CA THR A 408 13.40 -4.07 5.59
C THR A 408 13.51 -5.58 5.71
N ALA A 409 12.36 -6.26 5.71
CA ALA A 409 12.30 -7.70 5.45
C ALA A 409 11.17 -8.00 4.46
N SER A 410 11.49 -8.70 3.38
CA SER A 410 10.54 -9.02 2.30
C SER A 410 10.48 -10.52 2.09
N LEU A 411 9.30 -11.10 2.31
CA LEU A 411 8.99 -12.48 1.93
C LEU A 411 8.60 -12.50 0.45
N GLN A 412 9.12 -13.44 -0.32
CA GLN A 412 8.80 -13.65 -1.72
C GLN A 412 8.35 -15.08 -1.94
N LEU A 413 7.15 -15.25 -2.49
CA LEU A 413 6.54 -16.54 -2.84
C LEU A 413 6.28 -16.57 -4.34
N TYR A 414 6.69 -17.64 -5.03
CA TYR A 414 6.43 -17.80 -6.47
C TYR A 414 5.11 -18.54 -6.68
N LEU A 415 4.16 -17.93 -7.40
CA LEU A 415 2.89 -18.57 -7.71
C LEU A 415 3.03 -19.45 -8.95
N VAL A 416 2.80 -20.76 -8.80
CA VAL A 416 2.92 -21.75 -9.87
C VAL A 416 1.58 -21.89 -10.61
N GLU A 417 0.50 -22.19 -9.89
CA GLU A 417 -0.84 -22.38 -10.47
C GLU A 417 -1.91 -21.60 -9.70
N LYS A 418 -2.99 -21.21 -10.40
CA LYS A 418 -4.18 -20.61 -9.80
C LYS A 418 -5.42 -21.17 -10.48
N SER A 419 -6.26 -21.83 -9.68
CA SER A 419 -7.45 -22.58 -10.13
C SER A 419 -8.49 -21.80 -10.93
N ASN A 420 -8.53 -20.47 -10.83
CA ASN A 420 -9.39 -19.58 -11.63
C ASN A 420 -9.03 -18.10 -11.40
N GLN A 421 -9.64 -17.20 -12.18
CA GLN A 421 -9.38 -15.75 -12.17
C GLN A 421 -10.16 -14.94 -11.10
N ASN A 422 -10.72 -15.57 -10.06
CA ASN A 422 -11.36 -14.81 -8.97
C ASN A 422 -10.34 -14.01 -8.13
N ASP A 423 -10.82 -12.95 -7.47
CA ASP A 423 -10.04 -12.13 -6.51
C ASP A 423 -9.71 -12.95 -5.25
N LEU A 424 -8.41 -13.14 -5.03
CA LEU A 424 -7.82 -13.78 -3.85
C LEU A 424 -6.77 -12.84 -3.26
N ARG A 425 -6.73 -12.72 -1.94
CA ARG A 425 -5.70 -11.94 -1.23
C ARG A 425 -5.05 -12.82 -0.17
N GLY A 426 -3.73 -12.85 -0.19
CA GLY A 426 -2.93 -13.49 0.86
C GLY A 426 -2.67 -12.49 1.98
N GLN A 427 -2.96 -12.87 3.23
CA GLN A 427 -2.72 -12.07 4.43
C GLN A 427 -1.65 -12.75 5.27
N ILE A 428 -0.52 -12.07 5.50
CA ILE A 428 0.57 -12.62 6.32
C ILE A 428 0.29 -12.33 7.79
N HIS A 429 0.22 -13.35 8.64
CA HIS A 429 0.17 -13.18 10.09
C HIS A 429 1.34 -13.91 10.75
N GLY A 430 2.02 -13.24 11.68
CA GLY A 430 3.03 -13.92 12.52
C GLY A 430 2.38 -14.98 13.41
N LEU A 431 2.96 -16.17 13.49
CA LEU A 431 2.47 -17.24 14.36
C LEU A 431 2.87 -17.00 15.82
N LEU A 432 1.92 -17.25 16.71
CA LEU A 432 2.07 -17.19 18.17
C LEU A 432 2.22 -18.58 18.80
N ARG A 433 1.89 -19.64 18.06
CA ARG A 433 2.01 -21.04 18.46
C ARG A 433 3.14 -21.73 17.70
N SER A 434 3.99 -22.45 18.40
CA SER A 434 5.02 -23.30 17.80
C SER A 434 4.40 -24.51 17.08
N TRP A 435 4.95 -24.85 15.92
CA TRP A 435 4.53 -25.98 15.09
C TRP A 435 5.72 -26.82 14.63
N ASP A 436 5.42 -28.08 14.31
CA ASP A 436 6.34 -29.09 13.79
C ASP A 436 5.92 -29.49 12.37
N GLU A 437 6.81 -29.38 11.41
CA GLU A 437 6.51 -29.52 9.99
C GLU A 437 6.03 -30.93 9.59
N ALA A 438 6.64 -31.97 10.16
CA ALA A 438 6.32 -33.36 9.84
C ALA A 438 4.98 -33.80 10.44
N THR A 439 4.50 -33.13 11.49
CA THR A 439 3.30 -33.52 12.25
C THR A 439 2.21 -32.45 12.34
N ALA A 440 2.39 -31.28 11.73
CA ALA A 440 1.37 -30.26 11.62
C ALA A 440 0.29 -30.66 10.61
N THR A 441 -0.97 -30.50 11.02
CA THR A 441 -2.19 -30.78 10.27
C THR A 441 -3.18 -29.62 10.45
N TRP A 442 -4.34 -29.66 9.81
CA TRP A 442 -5.40 -28.69 10.07
C TRP A 442 -5.86 -28.65 11.53
N GLN A 443 -5.85 -29.79 12.24
CA GLN A 443 -6.22 -29.86 13.66
C GLN A 443 -5.04 -29.61 14.60
N LEU A 444 -3.82 -30.02 14.22
CA LEU A 444 -2.65 -30.06 15.08
C LEU A 444 -1.54 -29.12 14.62
N ALA A 445 -0.98 -28.33 15.53
CA ALA A 445 0.27 -27.61 15.29
C ALA A 445 1.48 -28.56 15.37
N SER A 446 1.36 -29.64 16.13
CA SER A 446 2.31 -30.76 16.20
C SER A 446 1.62 -31.97 16.81
N ALA A 447 2.24 -33.16 16.74
CA ALA A 447 1.73 -34.38 17.37
C ALA A 447 1.40 -34.27 18.88
N ALA A 448 1.89 -33.22 19.58
CA ALA A 448 1.62 -32.97 20.99
C ALA A 448 0.71 -31.75 21.27
N ALA A 449 0.31 -30.97 20.27
CA ALA A 449 -0.45 -29.72 20.48
C ALA A 449 -1.43 -29.41 19.34
N ALA A 450 -2.69 -29.21 19.69
CA ALA A 450 -3.73 -28.70 18.79
C ALA A 450 -3.54 -27.20 18.48
N TRP A 451 -4.11 -26.74 17.36
CA TRP A 451 -4.43 -25.32 17.15
C TRP A 451 -5.60 -24.90 18.05
N THR A 452 -5.69 -23.61 18.39
CA THR A 452 -6.80 -23.03 19.17
C THR A 452 -8.07 -22.94 18.33
N ARG A 453 -7.93 -22.60 17.04
CA ARG A 453 -8.92 -22.86 15.99
C ARG A 453 -8.23 -23.59 14.84
N PRO A 454 -8.84 -24.64 14.25
CA PRO A 454 -8.23 -25.37 13.14
C PRO A 454 -7.74 -24.49 11.98
N GLY A 455 -6.67 -24.91 11.32
CA GLY A 455 -5.98 -24.11 10.30
C GLY A 455 -5.27 -22.88 10.85
N ALA A 456 -4.86 -22.90 12.12
CA ALA A 456 -4.27 -21.78 12.83
C ALA A 456 -5.13 -20.49 12.87
N HIS A 457 -6.46 -20.58 12.73
CA HIS A 457 -7.37 -19.41 12.69
C HIS A 457 -7.60 -18.73 14.06
N GLY A 458 -6.83 -19.08 15.10
CA GLY A 458 -6.93 -18.48 16.43
C GLY A 458 -6.26 -17.12 16.51
N ALA A 459 -6.96 -16.05 16.14
CA ALA A 459 -6.44 -14.69 16.28
C ALA A 459 -6.09 -14.40 17.77
N GLY A 460 -4.87 -13.94 18.03
CA GLY A 460 -4.33 -13.70 19.37
C GLY A 460 -3.92 -14.96 20.16
N THR A 461 -3.96 -16.15 19.55
CA THR A 461 -3.65 -17.43 20.24
C THR A 461 -2.83 -18.41 19.40
N ASP A 462 -3.14 -18.53 18.11
CA ASP A 462 -2.39 -19.27 17.09
C ASP A 462 -1.56 -18.32 16.21
N HIS A 463 -2.14 -17.18 15.83
CA HIS A 463 -1.53 -16.14 15.00
C HIS A 463 -1.84 -14.73 15.54
N MET A 464 -1.07 -13.73 15.11
CA MET A 464 -1.27 -12.33 15.49
C MET A 464 -2.59 -11.76 14.96
N THR A 465 -3.24 -10.90 15.75
CA THR A 465 -4.54 -10.29 15.42
C THR A 465 -4.49 -9.28 14.27
N TRP A 466 -3.29 -8.80 13.92
CA TRP A 466 -3.00 -7.93 12.79
C TRP A 466 -2.30 -8.75 11.69
N ALA A 467 -2.49 -8.35 10.43
CA ALA A 467 -1.71 -8.85 9.30
C ALA A 467 -0.50 -7.94 9.10
N ALA A 468 0.66 -8.50 8.80
CA ALA A 468 1.88 -7.75 8.48
C ALA A 468 1.82 -7.14 7.06
N ASP A 469 1.25 -7.88 6.10
CA ASP A 469 0.94 -7.38 4.76
C ASP A 469 -0.23 -8.18 4.14
N ILE A 470 -0.89 -7.59 3.15
CA ILE A 470 -2.04 -8.15 2.41
C ILE A 470 -1.85 -7.88 0.91
N GLN A 471 -1.50 -8.92 0.15
CA GLN A 471 -1.27 -8.82 -1.30
C GLN A 471 -2.41 -9.42 -2.13
N LEU A 472 -2.74 -8.78 -3.26
CA LEU A 472 -3.68 -9.30 -4.26
C LEU A 472 -2.98 -10.36 -5.13
N ILE A 473 -3.49 -11.59 -5.10
CA ILE A 473 -2.95 -12.73 -5.86
C ILE A 473 -3.66 -12.80 -7.22
N GLY A 474 -3.04 -12.20 -8.23
CA GLY A 474 -3.51 -12.11 -9.61
C GLY A 474 -3.02 -13.28 -10.47
N ASP A 475 -2.07 -13.00 -11.37
CA ASP A 475 -1.54 -13.92 -12.38
C ASP A 475 -0.55 -14.96 -11.81
N VAL A 476 -0.40 -16.06 -12.53
CA VAL A 476 0.55 -17.17 -12.26
C VAL A 476 1.95 -16.91 -12.85
N ASN A 477 2.89 -17.82 -12.58
CA ASN A 477 4.29 -17.79 -13.06
C ASN A 477 5.09 -16.55 -12.62
N ARG A 478 4.73 -15.95 -11.48
CA ARG A 478 5.33 -14.71 -10.97
C ARG A 478 5.53 -14.73 -9.45
N TRP A 479 6.44 -13.88 -9.00
CA TRP A 479 6.66 -13.61 -7.58
C TRP A 479 5.60 -12.66 -7.01
N TYR A 480 5.18 -12.96 -5.77
CA TYR A 480 4.45 -12.08 -4.87
C TYR A 480 5.37 -11.73 -3.70
N THR A 481 5.56 -10.43 -3.47
CA THR A 481 6.41 -9.90 -2.40
C THR A 481 5.52 -9.35 -1.30
N PHE A 482 5.76 -9.77 -0.07
CA PHE A 482 5.06 -9.32 1.13
C PHE A 482 6.04 -8.61 2.08
N ASP A 483 5.61 -7.50 2.69
CA ASP A 483 6.37 -6.89 3.78
C ASP A 483 6.22 -7.71 5.09
N VAL A 484 7.34 -8.04 5.70
CA VAL A 484 7.42 -8.74 7.00
C VAL A 484 8.43 -8.08 7.94
N THR A 485 8.75 -6.80 7.72
CA THR A 485 9.77 -6.02 8.46
C THR A 485 9.53 -6.06 9.98
N ASP A 486 8.31 -5.79 10.43
CA ASP A 486 7.95 -5.84 11.86
C ASP A 486 8.10 -7.27 12.44
N LEU A 487 7.69 -8.30 11.70
CA LEU A 487 7.80 -9.70 12.14
C LEU A 487 9.27 -10.14 12.25
N ALA A 488 10.08 -9.83 11.23
CA ALA A 488 11.51 -10.09 11.25
C ALA A 488 12.21 -9.35 12.39
N GLN A 489 11.82 -8.10 12.68
CA GLN A 489 12.39 -7.36 13.81
C GLN A 489 12.03 -7.99 15.16
N ILE A 490 10.80 -8.47 15.33
CA ILE A 490 10.36 -9.22 16.52
C ILE A 490 11.19 -10.51 16.68
N TRP A 491 11.36 -11.28 15.61
CA TRP A 491 12.11 -12.54 15.63
C TRP A 491 13.61 -12.34 15.88
N VAL A 492 14.23 -11.28 15.35
CA VAL A 492 15.63 -10.95 15.60
C VAL A 492 15.87 -10.54 17.07
N LYS A 493 14.97 -9.73 17.67
CA LYS A 493 15.11 -9.36 19.10
C LYS A 493 14.67 -10.46 20.06
N ASN A 494 13.86 -11.42 19.61
CA ASN A 494 13.44 -12.56 20.41
C ASN A 494 13.31 -13.83 19.54
N PRO A 495 14.42 -14.56 19.28
CA PRO A 495 14.40 -15.76 18.46
C PRO A 495 13.49 -16.88 18.98
N ALA A 496 13.23 -16.91 20.30
CA ALA A 496 12.28 -17.86 20.89
C ALA A 496 10.81 -17.59 20.53
N ARG A 497 10.48 -16.40 19.99
CA ARG A 497 9.18 -16.07 19.38
C ARG A 497 9.16 -16.30 17.85
N ASN A 498 10.23 -16.82 17.24
CA ASN A 498 10.22 -17.20 15.83
C ASN A 498 9.47 -18.53 15.64
N HIS A 499 8.15 -18.44 15.52
CA HIS A 499 7.30 -19.54 15.10
C HIS A 499 6.94 -19.45 13.60
N GLY A 500 7.54 -18.52 12.87
CA GLY A 500 7.20 -18.25 11.48
C GLY A 500 5.87 -17.50 11.32
N LEU A 501 5.23 -17.71 10.18
CA LEU A 501 4.02 -17.03 9.74
C LEU A 501 2.99 -18.01 9.15
N VAL A 502 1.74 -17.56 9.08
CA VAL A 502 0.66 -18.19 8.31
C VAL A 502 0.22 -17.24 7.21
N VAL A 503 -0.07 -17.78 6.02
CA VAL A 503 -0.72 -17.07 4.93
C VAL A 503 -2.20 -17.43 4.95
N LEU A 504 -3.05 -16.48 5.37
CA LEU A 504 -4.51 -16.64 5.36
C LEU A 504 -5.09 -16.08 4.07
N ALA A 505 -6.08 -16.78 3.53
CA ALA A 505 -6.79 -16.44 2.31
C ALA A 505 -8.01 -15.56 2.62
N LYS A 506 -8.09 -14.38 2.01
CA LYS A 506 -9.29 -13.53 2.02
C LYS A 506 -9.71 -13.20 0.60
N ALA A 507 -10.98 -13.38 0.25
CA ALA A 507 -11.49 -12.93 -1.03
C ALA A 507 -11.68 -11.40 -1.04
N GLY A 508 -11.34 -10.75 -2.15
CA GLY A 508 -11.71 -9.36 -2.38
C GLY A 508 -13.16 -9.16 -2.85
N THR A 509 -13.87 -10.24 -3.22
CA THR A 509 -15.33 -10.22 -3.42
C THR A 509 -16.00 -11.48 -2.88
N GLY A 510 -17.18 -11.35 -2.26
CA GLY A 510 -17.91 -12.45 -1.60
C GLY A 510 -18.49 -13.54 -2.52
N GLN A 511 -18.09 -13.59 -3.79
CA GLN A 511 -18.45 -14.66 -4.74
C GLN A 511 -17.31 -15.66 -4.98
N ALA A 512 -16.06 -15.34 -4.60
CA ALA A 512 -14.91 -16.14 -4.95
C ALA A 512 -14.93 -17.54 -4.30
N ARG A 513 -14.45 -18.53 -5.05
CA ARG A 513 -13.85 -19.78 -4.57
C ARG A 513 -12.59 -19.99 -5.38
N VAL A 514 -11.44 -20.00 -4.73
CA VAL A 514 -10.16 -19.88 -5.43
C VAL A 514 -9.02 -20.43 -4.58
N GLU A 515 -8.21 -21.24 -5.25
CA GLU A 515 -7.00 -21.90 -4.79
C GLU A 515 -5.83 -21.40 -5.63
N ALA A 516 -4.72 -21.13 -4.97
CA ALA A 516 -3.47 -20.59 -5.51
C ALA A 516 -2.30 -21.37 -4.90
N ASP A 517 -1.55 -22.05 -5.76
CA ASP A 517 -0.48 -22.98 -5.37
C ASP A 517 0.87 -22.32 -5.60
N PHE A 518 1.53 -21.96 -4.49
CA PHE A 518 2.87 -21.41 -4.49
C PHE A 518 3.92 -22.53 -4.43
N ALA A 519 5.13 -22.26 -4.89
CA ALA A 519 6.26 -23.15 -4.66
C ALA A 519 6.54 -23.30 -3.14
N SER A 520 6.72 -24.54 -2.67
CA SER A 520 7.26 -24.89 -1.35
C SER A 520 8.78 -24.78 -1.30
N ARG A 521 9.39 -25.05 -0.13
CA ARG A 521 10.83 -25.33 -0.04
C ARG A 521 11.24 -26.66 -0.70
N GLU A 522 10.32 -27.62 -0.90
CA GLU A 522 10.56 -28.89 -1.59
C GLU A 522 10.60 -28.70 -3.12
N TYR A 523 9.98 -27.65 -3.64
CA TYR A 523 9.73 -27.42 -5.07
C TYR A 523 10.97 -27.66 -5.97
N GLY A 524 10.73 -28.24 -7.15
CA GLY A 524 11.78 -28.86 -7.97
C GLY A 524 12.88 -27.92 -8.47
N ASP A 525 12.60 -26.63 -8.64
CA ASP A 525 13.61 -25.61 -8.95
C ASP A 525 13.95 -24.77 -7.70
N PRO A 526 15.19 -24.88 -7.15
CA PRO A 526 15.65 -24.03 -6.06
C PRO A 526 15.74 -22.53 -6.36
N ALA A 527 15.47 -22.07 -7.59
CA ALA A 527 15.28 -20.64 -7.89
C ALA A 527 13.92 -20.12 -7.40
N LEU A 528 12.88 -20.96 -7.41
CA LEU A 528 11.48 -20.55 -7.28
C LEU A 528 10.90 -20.79 -5.87
N ARG A 529 11.68 -21.43 -4.98
CA ARG A 529 11.32 -21.72 -3.59
C ARG A 529 11.13 -20.43 -2.76
N PRO A 530 10.34 -20.47 -1.66
CA PRO A 530 10.15 -19.34 -0.76
C PRO A 530 11.47 -18.68 -0.34
N GLN A 531 11.54 -17.36 -0.51
CA GLN A 531 12.71 -16.55 -0.22
C GLN A 531 12.34 -15.47 0.79
N LEU A 532 13.12 -15.32 1.85
CA LEU A 532 13.04 -14.16 2.75
C LEU A 532 14.32 -13.34 2.59
N THR A 533 14.18 -12.06 2.25
CA THR A 533 15.29 -11.11 2.08
C THR A 533 15.25 -10.10 3.21
N ILE A 534 16.33 -9.98 3.99
CA ILE A 534 16.39 -9.08 5.16
C ILE A 534 17.56 -8.11 5.01
N THR A 535 17.28 -6.81 5.01
CA THR A 535 18.29 -5.75 5.11
C THR A 535 18.31 -5.21 6.54
N TYR A 536 19.49 -5.12 7.14
CA TYR A 536 19.67 -4.76 8.55
C TYR A 536 20.95 -3.94 8.76
N TRP A 537 21.07 -3.28 9.90
CA TRP A 537 22.34 -2.73 10.41
C TRP A 537 22.62 -3.22 11.82
N VAL A 538 23.86 -3.11 12.27
CA VAL A 538 24.27 -3.41 13.66
C VAL A 538 24.83 -2.16 14.34
N PRO A 539 24.50 -1.89 15.62
CA PRO A 539 25.11 -0.80 16.36
C PRO A 539 26.63 -0.93 16.44
N ALA A 540 27.35 0.17 16.16
CA ALA A 540 28.78 0.22 16.39
C ALA A 540 29.08 -0.01 17.89
N ALA A 541 29.89 -1.03 18.20
CA ALA A 541 30.16 -1.44 19.57
C ALA A 541 30.73 -0.26 20.40
N ARG A 542 30.06 0.07 21.51
CA ARG A 542 30.49 1.13 22.43
C ARG A 542 31.81 0.76 23.10
N THR A 543 32.92 1.09 22.46
CA THR A 543 34.26 1.03 23.05
C THR A 543 34.37 2.09 24.14
N ALA A 544 34.01 1.69 25.36
CA ALA A 544 34.15 2.52 26.55
C ALA A 544 35.64 2.81 26.82
N LYS A 545 36.14 3.92 26.26
CA LYS A 545 37.45 4.47 26.65
C LYS A 545 37.39 4.92 28.10
N LEU A 546 37.78 4.03 29.00
CA LEU A 546 38.13 4.34 30.39
C LEU A 546 39.37 5.24 30.40
N THR A 547 39.16 6.54 30.15
CA THR A 547 40.18 7.56 30.28
C THR A 547 40.37 7.88 31.76
N VAL A 548 41.15 7.04 32.44
CA VAL A 548 41.60 7.31 33.82
C VAL A 548 42.58 8.48 33.75
N SER A 549 42.12 9.67 34.15
CA SER A 549 43.01 10.80 34.39
C SER A 549 43.76 10.59 35.70
N SER A 550 45.08 10.45 35.60
CA SER A 550 46.04 10.45 36.73
C SER A 550 46.25 11.85 37.31
#